data_AF-S5V1G4-F1
#
_entry.id   AF-S5V1G4-F1
#
_cell.length_a   1.000
_cell.length_b   1.000
_cell.length_c   1.000
_cell.angle_alpha   90.00
_cell.angle_beta   90.00
_cell.angle_gamma   90.00
#
_symmetry.space_group_name_H-M   'P 1'
#
loop_
_entity.id
_entity.type
_entity.pdbx_description
1 polymer ?
#
loop_
_entity_poly.entity_id
_entity_poly.type
_entity_poly.pdbx_seq_one_letter_code
_entity_poly.pdbx_strand_id
1 'polypeptide(L)'
;MANVARETAHGESGLDIQHGTKHFRAGALLWLPRVRWDPGHGRWPAVGRHRGNGRRYVNMVVRAHDLENFRVKGVYSEALVRSLNGYEHDPAAPRTLQNPWTRERAQETADSWNQPREPVRIDGHSHPWISVPNPPPAELQIDGETLHLAHYGTRGAHYSRTPPLVEWTPEP
;
A
#
# COMPACT_ATOMS: atom_id res chain seq x y z
N MET A 1 2.23 9.63 -4.63
CA MET A 1 3.12 9.98 -3.49
C MET A 1 2.35 9.72 -2.20
N ALA A 2 3.03 9.43 -1.10
CA ALA A 2 2.42 9.09 0.18
C ALA A 2 3.31 9.55 1.35
N ASN A 3 2.75 9.55 2.56
CA ASN A 3 3.49 9.79 3.79
C ASN A 3 3.83 8.45 4.46
N VAL A 4 4.97 8.37 5.15
CA VAL A 4 5.24 7.25 6.07
C VAL A 4 4.30 7.36 7.27
N ALA A 5 3.64 6.27 7.62
CA ALA A 5 2.73 6.24 8.76
C ALA A 5 3.42 6.63 10.07
N ARG A 6 2.63 7.14 11.03
CA ARG A 6 3.15 7.50 12.37
C ARG A 6 3.64 6.29 13.16
N GLU A 7 2.97 5.18 12.95
CA GLU A 7 3.23 3.89 13.58
C GLU A 7 3.27 2.83 12.48
N THR A 8 4.30 2.00 12.48
CA THR A 8 4.51 0.93 11.51
C THR A 8 4.73 -0.38 12.25
N ALA A 9 4.05 -1.44 11.82
CA ALA A 9 4.12 -2.75 12.45
C ALA A 9 5.24 -3.60 11.84
N HIS A 10 6.14 -4.11 12.68
CA HIS A 10 7.30 -4.90 12.27
C HIS A 10 7.31 -6.27 12.97
N GLY A 11 8.17 -7.16 12.47
CA GLY A 11 8.27 -8.56 12.92
C GLY A 11 7.26 -9.50 12.26
N GLU A 12 7.52 -10.81 12.39
CA GLU A 12 6.71 -11.88 11.79
C GLU A 12 5.28 -11.93 12.34
N SER A 13 5.08 -11.42 13.56
CA SER A 13 3.78 -11.28 14.22
C SER A 13 3.13 -9.90 14.09
N GLY A 14 3.83 -8.90 13.53
CA GLY A 14 3.33 -7.52 13.44
C GLY A 14 3.16 -6.79 14.79
N LEU A 15 3.74 -7.31 15.87
CA LEU A 15 3.59 -6.78 17.23
C LEU A 15 4.65 -5.74 17.61
N ASP A 16 5.71 -5.59 16.82
CA ASP A 16 6.73 -4.57 17.05
C ASP A 16 6.32 -3.25 16.41
N ILE A 17 5.69 -2.38 17.19
CA ILE A 17 5.26 -1.06 16.74
C ILE A 17 6.45 -0.11 16.78
N GLN A 18 6.85 0.40 15.62
CA GLN A 18 7.91 1.40 15.49
C GLN A 18 7.37 2.73 14.97
N HIS A 19 8.09 3.81 15.27
CA HIS A 19 7.77 5.14 14.73
C HIS A 19 8.51 5.39 13.41
N GLY A 20 7.77 5.28 12.31
CA GLY A 20 8.31 5.34 10.96
C GLY A 20 9.22 4.15 10.65
N THR A 21 9.96 4.24 9.54
CA THR A 21 10.82 3.14 9.11
C THR A 21 12.28 3.37 9.53
N LYS A 22 13.12 2.33 9.37
CA LYS A 22 14.58 2.44 9.54
C LYS A 22 15.19 3.59 8.72
N HIS A 23 14.68 3.83 7.51
CA HIS A 23 15.25 4.77 6.55
C HIS A 23 14.52 6.11 6.45
N PHE A 24 13.25 6.17 6.86
CA PHE A 24 12.41 7.35 6.73
C PHE A 24 11.71 7.65 8.04
N ARG A 25 11.66 8.94 8.41
CA ARG A 25 10.94 9.39 9.61
C ARG A 25 9.44 9.17 9.44
N ALA A 26 8.71 9.00 10.54
CA ALA A 26 7.27 9.14 10.55
C ALA A 26 6.84 10.45 9.87
N GLY A 27 5.81 10.40 9.04
CA GLY A 27 5.34 11.52 8.23
C GLY A 27 6.24 11.91 7.05
N ALA A 28 7.37 11.24 6.82
CA ALA A 28 8.25 11.55 5.70
C ALA A 28 7.53 11.34 4.36
N LEU A 29 7.86 12.20 3.40
CA LEU A 29 7.23 12.20 2.08
C LEU A 29 7.96 11.27 1.12
N LEU A 30 7.22 10.33 0.54
CA LEU A 30 7.72 9.37 -0.44
C LEU A 30 7.03 9.52 -1.80
N TRP A 31 7.83 9.48 -2.86
CA TRP A 31 7.38 9.38 -4.24
C TRP A 31 7.47 7.94 -4.70
N LEU A 32 6.35 7.43 -5.23
CA LEU A 32 6.20 6.04 -5.65
C LEU A 32 6.23 6.02 -7.18
N PRO A 33 7.33 5.56 -7.81
CA PRO A 33 7.34 5.32 -9.25
C PRO A 33 6.38 4.19 -9.60
N ARG A 34 6.02 4.08 -10.87
CA ARG A 34 5.15 3.00 -11.33
C ARG A 34 5.88 1.68 -11.17
N VAL A 35 5.29 0.77 -10.41
CA VAL A 35 5.87 -0.51 -10.05
C VAL A 35 5.96 -1.37 -11.31
N ARG A 36 7.18 -1.68 -11.77
CA ARG A 36 7.39 -2.58 -12.92
C ARG A 36 7.18 -4.05 -12.52
N TRP A 37 7.37 -4.37 -11.24
CA TRP A 37 7.24 -5.70 -10.66
C TRP A 37 6.79 -5.58 -9.20
N ASP A 38 5.63 -6.15 -8.87
CA ASP A 38 5.17 -6.37 -7.50
C ASP A 38 5.10 -7.88 -7.25
N PRO A 39 5.88 -8.44 -6.29
CA PRO A 39 5.78 -9.85 -5.93
C PRO A 39 4.50 -10.18 -5.13
N GLY A 40 3.54 -9.26 -4.98
CA GLY A 40 2.26 -9.49 -4.30
C GLY A 40 2.32 -9.29 -2.79
N HIS A 41 3.42 -8.73 -2.28
CA HIS A 41 3.61 -8.47 -0.85
C HIS A 41 3.51 -6.98 -0.48
N GLY A 42 2.97 -6.15 -1.39
CA GLY A 42 2.82 -4.71 -1.20
C GLY A 42 4.16 -4.02 -0.95
N ARG A 43 5.24 -4.52 -1.56
CA ARG A 43 6.59 -3.95 -1.42
C ARG A 43 6.94 -3.15 -2.65
N TRP A 44 6.92 -1.83 -2.52
CA TRP A 44 7.05 -0.93 -3.65
C TRP A 44 8.34 -0.11 -3.57
N PRO A 45 9.02 0.14 -4.71
CA PRO A 45 10.06 1.16 -4.76
C PRO A 45 9.48 2.50 -4.34
N ALA A 46 10.25 3.24 -3.56
CA ALA A 46 9.90 4.55 -3.06
C ALA A 46 11.14 5.43 -2.97
N VAL A 47 11.00 6.67 -3.41
CA VAL A 47 12.05 7.68 -3.33
C VAL A 47 11.67 8.69 -2.28
N GLY A 48 12.58 9.00 -1.37
CA GLY A 48 12.33 9.98 -0.30
C GLY A 48 13.61 10.53 0.29
N ARG A 49 13.48 11.41 1.28
CA ARG A 49 14.63 11.96 2.01
C ARG A 49 14.97 11.08 3.22
N HIS A 50 16.23 10.68 3.34
CA HIS A 50 16.68 9.77 4.38
C HIS A 50 16.60 10.39 5.80
N ARG A 51 16.21 9.59 6.80
CA ARG A 51 16.01 9.99 8.22
C ARG A 51 17.24 10.62 8.88
N GLY A 52 18.45 10.27 8.44
CA GLY A 52 19.72 10.82 8.91
C GLY A 52 20.40 11.82 7.97
N ASN A 53 19.98 11.88 6.70
CA ASN A 53 20.57 12.79 5.71
C ASN A 53 19.49 13.27 4.74
N GLY A 54 18.81 14.36 5.11
CA GLY A 54 17.70 14.91 4.33
C GLY A 54 18.11 15.66 3.05
N ARG A 55 19.42 15.77 2.76
CA ARG A 55 19.91 16.52 1.58
C ARG A 55 19.82 15.71 0.29
N ARG A 56 19.81 14.38 0.38
CA ARG A 56 19.78 13.48 -0.78
C ARG A 56 18.51 12.67 -0.80
N TYR A 57 18.01 12.42 -2.00
CA TYR A 57 17.01 11.40 -2.23
C TYR A 57 17.66 10.02 -2.16
N VAL A 58 16.96 9.08 -1.56
CA VAL A 58 17.31 7.66 -1.54
C VAL A 58 16.16 6.88 -2.15
N ASN A 59 16.49 5.87 -2.95
CA ASN A 59 15.53 4.92 -3.50
C ASN A 59 15.58 3.64 -2.65
N MET A 60 14.45 3.24 -2.10
CA MET A 60 14.30 2.11 -1.18
C MET A 60 13.02 1.35 -1.50
N VAL A 61 13.00 0.05 -1.24
CA VAL A 61 11.76 -0.72 -1.23
C VAL A 61 11.10 -0.56 0.13
N VAL A 62 9.83 -0.13 0.14
CA VAL A 62 9.02 0.06 1.35
C VAL A 62 7.74 -0.77 1.27
N ARG A 63 7.14 -1.11 2.40
CA ARG A 63 5.81 -1.71 2.43
C ARG A 63 4.77 -0.62 2.25
N ALA A 64 3.85 -0.79 1.31
CA ALA A 64 2.77 0.14 1.03
C ALA A 64 1.82 0.29 2.23
N HIS A 65 1.67 -0.75 3.06
CA HIS A 65 0.93 -0.71 4.32
C HIS A 65 1.56 0.18 5.40
N ASP A 66 2.87 0.47 5.30
CA ASP A 66 3.57 1.39 6.20
C ASP A 66 3.40 2.86 5.75
N LEU A 67 2.57 3.10 4.72
CA LEU A 67 2.31 4.41 4.13
C LEU A 67 0.84 4.81 4.28
N GLU A 68 0.61 6.12 4.33
CA GLU A 68 -0.70 6.74 4.48
C GLU A 68 -0.82 8.00 3.60
N ASN A 69 -2.02 8.53 3.46
CA ASN A 69 -2.28 9.80 2.79
C ASN A 69 -1.76 9.83 1.33
N PHE A 70 -2.11 8.79 0.56
CA PHE A 70 -1.74 8.68 -0.84
C PHE A 70 -2.38 9.81 -1.65
N ARG A 71 -1.59 10.43 -2.54
CA ARG A 71 -2.05 11.50 -3.41
C ARG A 71 -1.24 11.60 -4.69
N VAL A 72 -1.84 12.17 -5.72
CA VAL A 72 -1.19 12.39 -7.02
C VAL A 72 -0.48 13.74 -7.02
N LYS A 73 0.77 13.77 -7.51
CA LYS A 73 1.53 15.01 -7.71
C LYS A 73 2.52 14.85 -8.85
N GLY A 74 2.62 15.87 -9.69
CA GLY A 74 3.66 15.98 -10.71
C GLY A 74 5.06 16.10 -10.11
N VAL A 75 6.05 15.58 -10.83
CA VAL A 75 7.46 15.65 -10.46
C VAL A 75 8.16 16.65 -11.37
N TYR A 76 8.70 17.73 -10.80
CA TYR A 76 9.38 18.79 -11.56
C TYR A 76 10.86 18.94 -11.17
N SER A 77 11.32 18.25 -10.14
CA SER A 77 12.71 18.33 -9.67
C SER A 77 13.59 17.32 -10.41
N GLU A 78 14.65 17.80 -11.07
CA GLU A 78 15.59 16.93 -11.80
C GLU A 78 16.22 15.87 -10.89
N ALA A 79 16.67 16.24 -9.69
CA ALA A 79 17.27 15.30 -8.73
C ALA A 79 16.29 14.18 -8.32
N LEU A 80 14.99 14.49 -8.25
CA LEU A 80 13.95 13.52 -7.96
C LEU A 80 13.66 12.62 -9.17
N VAL A 81 13.60 13.18 -10.39
CA VAL A 81 13.46 12.39 -11.63
C VAL A 81 14.60 11.39 -11.77
N ARG A 82 15.85 11.83 -11.56
CA ARG A 82 17.03 10.95 -11.56
C ARG A 82 16.89 9.79 -10.57
N SER A 83 16.44 10.09 -9.36
CA SER A 83 16.27 9.08 -8.31
C SER A 83 15.12 8.10 -8.59
N LEU A 84 14.05 8.57 -9.23
CA LEU A 84 12.89 7.77 -9.64
C LEU A 84 13.16 6.88 -10.84
N ASN A 85 14.03 7.31 -11.76
CA ASN A 85 14.50 6.48 -12.88
C ASN A 85 15.46 5.38 -12.41
N GLY A 86 16.02 5.47 -11.19
CA GLY A 86 16.83 4.42 -10.57
C GLY A 86 18.26 4.35 -11.13
N TYR A 87 18.86 3.16 -11.08
CA TYR A 87 20.25 2.92 -11.47
C TYR A 87 20.47 2.90 -13.00
N GLU A 88 19.40 2.71 -13.79
CA GLU A 88 19.41 2.73 -15.26
C GLU A 88 19.41 4.15 -15.85
N HIS A 89 19.65 5.17 -15.03
CA HIS A 89 19.70 6.54 -15.51
C HIS A 89 20.96 6.78 -16.36
N ASP A 90 20.82 6.70 -17.68
CA ASP A 90 21.77 7.27 -18.61
C ASP A 90 21.85 8.80 -18.37
N PRO A 91 23.01 9.37 -17.99
CA PRO A 91 23.16 10.81 -17.79
C PRO A 91 22.83 11.65 -19.03
N ALA A 92 22.86 11.05 -20.23
CA ALA A 92 22.45 11.66 -21.49
C ALA A 92 20.96 11.48 -21.82
N ALA A 93 20.23 10.62 -21.10
CA ALA A 93 18.80 10.42 -21.34
C ALA A 93 17.98 11.69 -21.03
N PRO A 94 16.81 11.85 -21.68
CA PRO A 94 15.89 12.94 -21.38
C PRO A 94 15.60 13.01 -19.88
N ARG A 95 15.55 14.23 -19.34
CA ARG A 95 15.27 14.52 -17.91
C ARG A 95 13.80 14.27 -17.53
N THR A 96 13.17 13.29 -18.15
CA THR A 96 11.78 12.89 -17.92
C THR A 96 11.74 11.53 -17.21
N LEU A 97 10.62 11.25 -16.55
CA LEU A 97 10.38 9.92 -16.00
C LEU A 97 10.27 8.92 -17.15
N GLN A 98 11.05 7.84 -17.12
CA GLN A 98 11.03 6.82 -18.18
C GLN A 98 9.74 5.98 -18.17
N ASN A 99 9.15 5.78 -16.99
CA ASN A 99 7.89 5.04 -16.82
C ASN A 99 6.93 5.79 -15.90
N PRO A 100 6.36 6.93 -16.36
CA PRO A 100 5.46 7.71 -15.53
C PRO A 100 4.14 6.96 -15.32
N TRP A 101 3.47 7.29 -14.22
CA TRP A 101 2.05 7.02 -14.10
C TRP A 101 1.28 7.88 -15.08
N THR A 102 0.21 7.35 -15.67
CA THR A 102 -0.87 8.22 -16.16
C THR A 102 -1.57 8.83 -14.95
N ARG A 103 -2.17 10.01 -15.12
CA ARG A 103 -2.81 10.72 -14.00
C ARG A 103 -3.96 9.90 -13.43
N GLU A 104 -4.76 9.31 -14.30
CA GLU A 104 -5.92 8.49 -14.00
C GLU A 104 -5.50 7.27 -13.17
N ARG A 105 -4.48 6.54 -13.64
CA ARG A 105 -3.99 5.34 -12.94
C ARG A 105 -3.35 5.67 -11.60
N ALA A 106 -2.64 6.79 -11.51
CA ALA A 106 -2.10 7.27 -10.24
C ALA A 106 -3.21 7.60 -9.24
N GLN A 107 -4.31 8.19 -9.72
CA GLN A 107 -5.44 8.57 -8.89
C GLN A 107 -6.21 7.34 -8.40
N GLU A 108 -6.57 6.43 -9.30
CA GLU A 108 -7.21 5.14 -8.95
C GLU A 108 -6.40 4.38 -7.89
N THR A 109 -5.07 4.34 -8.07
CA THR A 109 -4.18 3.66 -7.13
C THR A 109 -4.16 4.38 -5.78
N ALA A 110 -4.07 5.71 -5.77
CA ALA A 110 -4.09 6.48 -4.53
C ALA A 110 -5.41 6.31 -3.78
N ASP A 111 -6.54 6.37 -4.47
CA ASP A 111 -7.87 6.20 -3.88
C ASP A 111 -8.02 4.80 -3.29
N SER A 112 -7.60 3.76 -4.02
CA SER A 112 -7.65 2.37 -3.55
C SER A 112 -6.81 2.11 -2.29
N TRP A 113 -5.66 2.79 -2.14
CA TRP A 113 -4.81 2.67 -0.95
C TRP A 113 -5.22 3.58 0.22
N ASN A 114 -5.98 4.64 -0.05
CA ASN A 114 -6.58 5.47 0.99
C ASN A 114 -7.87 4.88 1.56
N GLN A 115 -8.49 3.92 0.87
CA GLN A 115 -9.64 3.21 1.41
C GLN A 115 -9.20 2.42 2.66
N PRO A 116 -9.91 2.56 3.80
CA PRO A 116 -9.65 1.76 4.98
C PRO A 116 -9.74 0.29 4.58
N ARG A 117 -8.63 -0.42 4.78
CA ARG A 117 -8.45 -1.80 4.35
C ARG A 117 -8.37 -2.68 5.58
N GLU A 118 -9.28 -3.64 5.68
CA GLU A 118 -9.28 -4.56 6.80
C GLU A 118 -8.69 -5.92 6.42
N PRO A 119 -7.91 -6.54 7.33
CA PRO A 119 -7.39 -7.87 7.10
C PRO A 119 -8.55 -8.85 6.98
N VAL A 120 -8.51 -9.68 5.94
CA VAL A 120 -9.51 -10.71 5.71
C VAL A 120 -9.16 -11.97 6.49
N ARG A 121 -10.18 -12.60 7.07
CA ARG A 121 -10.12 -13.98 7.55
C ARG A 121 -10.97 -14.88 6.66
N ILE A 122 -10.44 -15.99 6.20
CA ILE A 122 -11.17 -16.98 5.38
C ILE A 122 -11.16 -18.29 6.15
N ASP A 123 -12.34 -18.84 6.43
CA ASP A 123 -12.49 -20.13 7.14
C ASP A 123 -11.67 -20.20 8.46
N GLY A 124 -11.58 -19.08 9.19
CA GLY A 124 -10.83 -18.96 10.44
C GLY A 124 -9.33 -18.66 10.30
N HIS A 125 -8.77 -18.73 9.09
CA HIS A 125 -7.37 -18.39 8.81
C HIS A 125 -7.23 -16.91 8.44
N SER A 126 -6.22 -16.24 9.00
CA SER A 126 -5.92 -14.86 8.62
C SER A 126 -5.16 -14.84 7.31
N HIS A 127 -5.64 -14.04 6.37
CA HIS A 127 -4.99 -13.80 5.09
C HIS A 127 -4.49 -12.35 5.06
N PRO A 128 -3.33 -12.06 5.67
CA PRO A 128 -2.82 -10.68 5.78
C PRO A 128 -2.46 -10.06 4.42
N TRP A 129 -2.31 -10.87 3.38
CA TRP A 129 -2.11 -10.42 2.00
C TRP A 129 -3.41 -10.04 1.27
N ILE A 130 -4.58 -10.38 1.84
CA ILE A 130 -5.89 -10.03 1.29
C ILE A 130 -6.50 -8.97 2.19
N SER A 131 -6.75 -7.80 1.61
CA SER A 131 -7.41 -6.70 2.31
C SER A 131 -8.69 -6.32 1.58
N VAL A 132 -9.78 -6.17 2.32
CA VAL A 132 -11.06 -5.69 1.79
C VAL A 132 -11.28 -4.23 2.14
N PRO A 133 -11.97 -3.46 1.29
CA PRO A 133 -12.40 -2.12 1.66
C PRO A 133 -13.32 -2.20 2.89
N ASN A 134 -13.34 -1.16 3.72
CA ASN A 134 -14.32 -0.99 4.78
C ASN A 134 -15.38 0.03 4.30
N PRO A 135 -16.68 -0.34 4.25
CA PRO A 135 -17.25 -1.61 4.71
C PRO A 135 -16.94 -2.79 3.76
N PRO A 136 -16.77 -4.02 4.30
CA PRO A 136 -16.39 -5.19 3.51
C PRO A 136 -17.48 -5.59 2.50
N PRO A 137 -17.11 -5.96 1.25
CA PRO A 137 -18.07 -6.42 0.26
C PRO A 137 -18.68 -7.76 0.67
N ALA A 138 -19.95 -7.98 0.34
CA ALA A 138 -20.67 -9.23 0.66
C ALA A 138 -20.06 -10.46 -0.03
N GLU A 139 -19.47 -10.26 -1.21
CA GLU A 139 -18.81 -11.30 -2.00
C GLU A 139 -17.38 -10.86 -2.35
N LEU A 140 -16.43 -11.79 -2.21
CA LEU A 140 -15.02 -11.58 -2.51
C LEU A 140 -14.54 -12.69 -3.45
N GLN A 141 -14.03 -12.30 -4.62
CA GLN A 141 -13.48 -13.23 -5.60
C GLN A 141 -11.98 -13.39 -5.40
N ILE A 142 -11.52 -14.61 -5.07
CA ILE A 142 -10.10 -14.93 -4.88
C ILE A 142 -9.77 -16.22 -5.62
N ASP A 143 -8.77 -16.18 -6.50
CA ASP A 143 -8.29 -17.35 -7.25
C ASP A 143 -9.39 -18.14 -8.00
N GLY A 144 -10.49 -17.45 -8.38
CA GLY A 144 -11.64 -18.06 -9.06
C GLY A 144 -12.70 -18.66 -8.12
N GLU A 145 -12.52 -18.55 -6.81
CA GLU A 145 -13.50 -18.94 -5.79
C GLU A 145 -14.29 -17.72 -5.29
N THR A 146 -15.62 -17.85 -5.23
CA THR A 146 -16.50 -16.88 -4.57
C THR A 146 -16.53 -17.14 -3.08
N LEU A 147 -16.11 -16.16 -2.29
CA LEU A 147 -16.19 -16.18 -0.83
C LEU A 147 -17.30 -15.24 -0.36
N HIS A 148 -18.07 -15.67 0.63
CA HIS A 148 -19.20 -14.91 1.18
C HIS A 148 -18.84 -14.34 2.55
N LEU A 149 -19.16 -13.06 2.78
CA LEU A 149 -18.98 -12.41 4.08
C LEU A 149 -19.87 -13.09 5.13
N ALA A 150 -19.25 -13.83 6.05
CA ALA A 150 -19.92 -14.58 7.10
C ALA A 150 -20.08 -13.76 8.39
N HIS A 151 -19.11 -12.90 8.72
CA HIS A 151 -19.16 -12.08 9.93
C HIS A 151 -18.29 -10.83 9.80
N TYR A 152 -18.75 -9.70 10.34
CA TYR A 152 -18.00 -8.45 10.42
C TYR A 152 -18.00 -7.93 11.86
N GLY A 153 -16.82 -7.69 12.43
CA GLY A 153 -16.69 -7.22 13.81
C GLY A 153 -15.31 -6.66 14.13
N THR A 154 -14.97 -6.54 15.41
CA THR A 154 -13.74 -5.88 15.89
C THR A 154 -12.42 -6.51 15.41
N ARG A 155 -12.47 -7.73 14.89
CA ARG A 155 -11.31 -8.46 14.33
C ARG A 155 -11.27 -8.44 12.80
N GLY A 156 -12.12 -7.64 12.16
CA GLY A 156 -12.19 -7.47 10.71
C GLY A 156 -13.29 -8.29 10.05
N ALA A 157 -13.21 -8.39 8.72
CA ALA A 157 -14.14 -9.14 7.90
C ALA A 157 -13.77 -10.63 7.79
N HIS A 158 -14.74 -11.49 8.09
CA HIS A 158 -14.63 -12.94 8.00
C HIS A 158 -15.45 -13.43 6.81
N TYR A 159 -14.79 -14.16 5.92
CA TYR A 159 -15.36 -14.77 4.74
C TYR A 159 -15.36 -16.29 4.86
N SER A 160 -16.33 -16.92 4.21
CA SER A 160 -16.52 -18.37 4.16
C SER A 160 -16.75 -18.79 2.72
N ARG A 161 -16.26 -19.97 2.34
CA ARG A 161 -16.58 -20.60 1.03
C ARG A 161 -18.05 -21.02 0.95
N THR A 162 -18.66 -21.30 2.10
CA THR A 162 -20.09 -21.61 2.18
C THR A 162 -20.85 -20.30 2.39
N PRO A 163 -21.89 -20.00 1.60
CA PRO A 163 -22.75 -18.85 1.85
C PRO A 163 -23.31 -18.94 3.28
N PRO A 164 -23.32 -17.83 4.04
CA PRO A 164 -23.91 -17.84 5.36
C PRO A 164 -25.37 -18.31 5.25
N LEU A 165 -25.79 -19.21 6.15
CA LEU A 165 -27.22 -19.47 6.32
C LEU A 165 -27.87 -18.13 6.68
N VAL A 166 -28.78 -17.68 5.81
CA VAL A 166 -29.49 -16.41 5.91
C VAL A 166 -30.06 -16.21 7.32
N GLU A 167 -29.55 -15.20 8.02
CA GLU A 167 -30.29 -14.24 8.87
C GLU A 167 -29.26 -13.26 9.47
N TRP A 168 -28.97 -12.17 8.76
CA TRP A 168 -28.28 -11.03 9.36
C TRP A 168 -29.21 -9.82 9.31
N THR A 169 -30.02 -9.70 10.37
CA THR A 169 -30.73 -8.46 10.70
C THR A 169 -29.77 -7.64 11.55
N PRO A 170 -29.32 -6.44 11.13
CA PRO A 170 -28.57 -5.58 12.02
C PRO A 170 -29.51 -5.13 13.15
N GLU A 171 -29.20 -5.51 14.39
CA GLU A 171 -29.83 -4.92 15.58
C GLU A 171 -29.47 -3.42 15.68
N PRO A 172 -30.42 -2.58 16.14
CA PRO A 172 -30.33 -1.12 16.11
C PRO A 172 -29.31 -0.51 17.08
#